data_AF-A0A9R0TNE5-F1
#
_entry.id   AF-A0A9R0TNE5-F1
#
_cell.length_a   1.000
_cell.length_b   1.000
_cell.length_c   1.000
_cell.angle_alpha   90.00
_cell.angle_beta   90.00
_cell.angle_gamma   90.00
#
_symmetry.space_group_name_H-M   'P 1'
#
loop_
_entity.id
_entity.type
_entity.pdbx_description
1 polymer ?
#
loop_
_entity_poly.entity_id
_entity_poly.type
_entity_poly.pdbx_seq_one_letter_code
_entity_poly.pdbx_strand_id
1 'polypeptide(L)'
;MLSHVITGGQSMSAPSDPVALMEFYMKKAAQEERKRPPRQSKDEMPPPPCLIQGPPKKGHHMGDFIPQEELEKFMARCNDAAAQKATKEAAEKAKIQADNIGHKLLSKMGWREGEGLGSERSGRADPIMAGDVKQDHLGVGAIQPGEVSSEDDIYEQYKKRMMLGYRHRPNPLNNPRKQYY
;
A
#
# COMPACT_ATOMS: atom_id res chain seq x y z
N MET A 1 -11.43 77.13 4.17
CA MET A 1 -11.97 76.53 5.40
C MET A 1 -12.35 75.10 5.06
N LEU A 2 -11.54 74.12 5.45
CA LEU A 2 -11.78 72.70 5.14
C LEU A 2 -12.60 72.04 6.24
N SER A 3 -13.58 71.25 5.79
CA SER A 3 -14.61 70.57 6.56
C SER A 3 -14.07 69.56 7.58
N HIS A 4 -14.69 69.54 8.77
CA HIS A 4 -14.52 68.50 9.77
C HIS A 4 -15.25 67.22 9.32
N VAL A 5 -14.53 66.09 9.28
CA VAL A 5 -15.11 64.74 9.25
C VAL A 5 -15.19 64.26 10.69
N ILE A 6 -16.42 64.04 11.18
CA ILE A 6 -16.69 63.46 12.50
C ILE A 6 -16.48 61.95 12.41
N THR A 7 -15.45 61.46 13.09
CA THR A 7 -15.23 60.04 13.38
C THR A 7 -16.18 59.63 14.51
N GLY A 8 -17.30 58.97 14.18
CA GLY A 8 -18.17 58.33 15.17
C GLY A 8 -17.69 56.92 15.50
N GLY A 9 -16.96 56.78 16.61
CA GLY A 9 -16.53 55.48 17.14
C GLY A 9 -17.72 54.67 17.66
N GLN A 10 -17.87 53.42 17.18
CA GLN A 10 -18.74 52.44 17.82
C GLN A 10 -18.08 51.96 19.11
N SER A 11 -18.52 52.52 20.24
CA SER A 11 -18.26 51.99 21.57
C SER A 11 -19.05 50.68 21.75
N MET A 12 -18.36 49.53 21.70
CA MET A 12 -18.95 48.23 22.02
C MET A 12 -19.18 48.15 23.54
N SER A 13 -20.40 48.47 24.00
CA SER A 13 -20.80 48.27 25.40
C SER A 13 -20.82 46.79 25.75
N ALA A 14 -20.17 46.39 26.84
CA ALA A 14 -20.22 45.01 27.34
C ALA A 14 -21.66 44.64 27.77
N PRO A 15 -22.17 43.45 27.38
CA PRO A 15 -23.53 43.04 27.74
C PRO A 15 -23.66 42.81 29.26
N SER A 16 -24.75 43.31 29.85
CA SER A 16 -25.01 43.30 31.30
C SER A 16 -25.58 41.97 31.82
N ASP A 17 -25.99 41.07 30.94
CA ASP A 17 -26.47 39.72 31.27
C ASP A 17 -25.27 38.79 31.52
N PRO A 18 -25.17 38.14 32.70
CA PRO A 18 -24.04 37.27 33.05
C PRO A 18 -23.81 36.11 32.06
N VAL A 19 -24.86 35.61 31.39
CA VAL A 19 -24.71 34.54 30.39
C VAL A 19 -24.10 35.09 29.11
N ALA A 20 -24.58 36.25 28.64
CA ALA A 20 -24.04 36.93 27.47
C ALA A 20 -22.58 37.39 27.68
N LEU A 21 -22.21 37.77 28.91
CA LEU A 21 -20.84 38.12 29.25
C LEU A 21 -19.91 36.89 29.21
N MET A 22 -20.38 35.73 29.70
CA MET A 22 -19.65 34.47 29.60
C MET A 22 -19.45 34.05 28.14
N GLU A 23 -20.50 34.14 27.31
CA GLU A 23 -20.40 33.85 25.88
C GLU A 23 -19.45 34.79 25.15
N PHE A 24 -19.48 36.09 25.48
CA PHE A 24 -18.55 37.06 24.93
C PHE A 24 -17.10 36.71 25.27
N TYR A 25 -16.83 36.35 26.52
CA TYR A 25 -15.49 35.96 26.97
C TYR A 25 -15.03 34.63 26.34
N MET A 26 -15.92 33.63 26.25
CA MET A 26 -15.63 32.35 25.59
C MET A 26 -15.31 32.55 24.10
N LYS A 27 -16.08 33.39 23.41
CA LYS A 27 -15.87 33.69 21.99
C LYS A 27 -14.58 34.48 21.76
N LYS A 28 -14.25 35.40 22.66
CA LYS A 28 -13.00 36.17 22.62
C LYS A 28 -11.78 35.28 22.88
N ALA A 29 -11.85 34.38 23.86
CA ALA A 29 -10.80 33.41 24.16
C ALA A 29 -10.58 32.42 23.01
N ALA A 30 -11.65 31.90 22.40
CA ALA A 30 -11.54 30.99 21.25
C ALA A 30 -10.92 31.67 20.02
N GLN A 31 -11.20 32.96 19.78
CA GLN A 31 -10.55 33.72 18.72
C GLN A 31 -9.07 34.00 19.03
N GLU A 32 -8.72 34.22 20.29
CA GLU A 32 -7.34 34.40 20.72
C GLU A 32 -6.53 33.11 20.60
N GLU A 33 -7.08 31.96 21.00
CA GLU A 33 -6.46 30.64 20.84
C GLU A 33 -6.20 30.31 19.36
N ARG A 34 -7.12 30.64 18.45
CA ARG A 34 -6.89 30.49 17.00
C ARG A 34 -5.75 31.36 16.45
N LYS A 35 -5.41 32.44 17.14
CA LYS A 35 -4.30 33.34 16.78
C LYS A 35 -3.01 32.99 17.53
N ARG A 36 -3.07 32.15 18.56
CA ARG A 36 -1.89 31.69 19.26
C ARG A 36 -1.15 30.70 18.35
N PRO A 37 0.14 30.93 18.06
CA PRO A 37 0.94 29.92 17.38
C PRO A 37 0.99 28.66 18.26
N PRO A 38 1.04 27.46 17.67
CA PRO A 38 1.14 26.22 18.43
C PRO A 38 2.33 26.32 19.38
N ARG A 39 2.06 26.37 20.69
CA ARG A 39 3.13 26.38 21.69
C ARG A 39 3.65 24.96 21.79
N GLN A 40 4.86 24.75 21.26
CA GLN A 40 5.64 23.57 21.60
C GLN A 40 5.91 23.59 23.10
N SER A 41 5.57 22.50 23.79
CA SER A 41 5.80 22.38 25.23
C SER A 41 7.31 22.44 25.50
N LYS A 42 7.75 23.16 26.55
CA LYS A 42 9.19 23.29 26.86
C LYS A 42 9.84 21.99 27.37
N ASP A 43 9.03 20.96 27.65
CA ASP A 43 9.47 19.59 27.96
C ASP A 43 9.63 18.72 26.71
N GLU A 44 9.25 19.22 25.54
CA GLU A 44 9.52 18.53 24.28
C GLU A 44 10.97 18.82 23.86
N MET A 45 11.79 17.77 23.90
CA MET A 45 13.15 17.79 23.37
C MET A 45 13.12 18.36 21.94
N PRO A 46 13.93 19.37 21.61
CA PRO A 46 13.83 20.08 20.34
C PRO A 46 13.90 19.07 19.19
N PRO A 47 13.07 19.23 18.15
CA PRO A 47 13.08 18.30 17.03
C PRO A 47 14.50 18.24 16.47
N PRO A 48 15.00 17.03 16.17
CA PRO A 48 16.38 16.86 15.72
C PRO A 48 16.64 17.79 14.53
N PRO A 49 17.83 18.40 14.42
CA PRO A 49 18.15 19.43 13.42
C PRO A 49 17.85 19.03 11.96
N CYS A 50 17.69 17.74 11.68
CA CYS A 50 17.26 17.22 10.38
C CYS A 50 15.85 17.66 9.95
N LEU A 51 14.98 18.10 10.87
CA LEU A 51 13.63 18.58 10.58
C LEU A 51 13.55 20.07 10.18
N ILE A 52 14.60 20.86 10.43
CA ILE A 52 14.56 22.33 10.32
C ILE A 52 15.06 22.83 8.96
N GLN A 53 15.75 21.99 8.18
CA GLN A 53 16.40 22.41 6.92
C GLN A 53 15.81 21.74 5.68
N GLY A 54 14.92 22.47 4.99
CA GLY A 54 14.50 22.20 3.62
C GLY A 54 13.08 21.63 3.46
N PRO A 55 12.57 21.55 2.21
CA PRO A 55 11.33 20.81 1.94
C PRO A 55 11.48 19.41 2.55
N PRO A 56 10.41 18.80 3.09
CA PRO A 56 10.54 17.57 3.86
C PRO A 56 11.38 16.61 3.02
N LYS A 57 12.61 16.33 3.48
CA LYS A 57 13.36 15.20 2.94
C LYS A 57 12.49 14.04 3.36
N LYS A 58 11.61 13.63 2.44
CA LYS A 58 10.77 12.45 2.57
C LYS A 58 11.79 11.37 2.85
N GLY A 59 11.98 11.04 4.13
CA GLY A 59 12.94 10.02 4.51
C GLY A 59 12.57 8.82 3.67
N HIS A 60 13.53 8.25 2.95
CA HIS A 60 13.23 7.13 2.07
C HIS A 60 12.60 6.03 2.93
N HIS A 61 11.30 5.84 2.81
CA HIS A 61 10.59 4.78 3.50
C HIS A 61 11.16 3.48 2.98
N MET A 62 11.24 2.43 3.80
CA MET A 62 11.84 1.18 3.32
C MET A 62 11.07 0.61 2.10
N GLY A 63 9.77 0.93 1.98
CA GLY A 63 8.97 0.65 0.79
C GLY A 63 9.40 1.38 -0.49
N ASP A 64 10.06 2.55 -0.41
CA ASP A 64 10.50 3.32 -1.58
C ASP A 64 11.67 2.65 -2.32
N PHE A 65 12.38 1.75 -1.66
CA PHE A 65 13.48 1.00 -2.26
C PHE A 65 13.03 -0.27 -2.96
N ILE A 66 11.76 -0.67 -2.83
CA ILE A 66 11.23 -1.89 -3.43
C ILE A 66 10.90 -1.60 -4.90
N PRO A 67 11.46 -2.38 -5.86
CA PRO A 67 11.07 -2.29 -7.25
C PRO A 67 9.55 -2.49 -7.42
N GLN A 68 8.93 -1.70 -8.29
CA GLN A 68 7.48 -1.73 -8.50
C GLN A 68 6.95 -3.14 -8.85
N GLU A 69 7.68 -3.89 -9.70
CA GLU A 69 7.31 -5.26 -10.05
C GLU A 69 7.31 -6.22 -8.85
N GLU A 70 8.24 -6.05 -7.92
CA GLU A 70 8.31 -6.90 -6.72
C GLU A 70 7.26 -6.51 -5.70
N LEU A 71 6.96 -5.22 -5.59
CA LEU A 71 5.87 -4.73 -4.76
C LEU A 71 4.51 -5.23 -5.26
N GLU A 72 4.31 -5.27 -6.57
CA GLU A 72 3.09 -5.80 -7.18
C GLU A 72 2.95 -7.32 -6.96
N LYS A 73 4.04 -8.08 -7.11
CA LYS A 73 4.06 -9.51 -6.75
C LYS A 73 3.75 -9.73 -5.27
N PHE A 74 4.33 -8.91 -4.39
CA PHE A 74 4.05 -8.93 -2.95
C PHE A 74 2.57 -8.68 -2.66
N MET A 75 2.01 -7.61 -3.24
CA MET A 75 0.60 -7.25 -3.07
C MET A 75 -0.36 -8.29 -3.68
N ALA A 76 0.04 -8.94 -4.77
CA ALA A 76 -0.73 -10.03 -5.37
C ALA A 76 -0.75 -11.27 -4.46
N ARG A 77 0.36 -11.59 -3.77
CA ARG A 77 0.42 -12.69 -2.78
C ARG A 77 -0.39 -12.37 -1.52
N CYS A 78 -0.42 -11.10 -1.08
CA CYS A 78 -1.31 -10.63 -0.01
C CYS A 78 -2.81 -10.73 -0.39
N ASN A 79 -3.14 -10.54 -1.66
CA ASN A 79 -4.52 -10.42 -2.13
C ASN A 79 -4.94 -11.68 -2.89
N ASP A 80 -5.45 -12.67 -2.14
CA ASP A 80 -5.95 -13.95 -2.68
C ASP A 80 -6.94 -13.76 -3.83
N ALA A 81 -7.78 -12.73 -3.80
CA ALA A 81 -8.76 -12.48 -4.86
C ALA A 81 -8.07 -12.06 -6.18
N ALA A 82 -7.01 -11.26 -6.11
CA ALA A 82 -6.23 -10.87 -7.28
C ALA A 82 -5.40 -12.04 -7.83
N ALA A 83 -4.78 -12.84 -6.94
CA ALA A 83 -4.07 -14.05 -7.33
C ALA A 83 -4.99 -15.08 -7.99
N GLN A 84 -6.18 -15.34 -7.42
CA GLN A 84 -7.18 -16.24 -8.01
C GLN A 84 -7.75 -15.72 -9.34
N LYS A 85 -7.88 -14.40 -9.50
CA LYS A 85 -8.29 -13.80 -10.77
C LYS A 85 -7.21 -13.98 -11.84
N ALA A 86 -5.95 -13.76 -11.49
CA ALA A 86 -4.83 -13.96 -12.40
C ALA A 86 -4.66 -15.42 -12.81
N THR A 87 -4.85 -16.39 -11.90
CA THR A 87 -4.81 -17.82 -12.26
C THR A 87 -5.96 -18.22 -13.17
N LYS A 88 -7.18 -17.72 -12.92
CA LYS A 88 -8.33 -17.91 -13.82
C LYS A 88 -8.07 -17.31 -15.20
N GLU A 89 -7.58 -16.07 -15.27
CA GLU A 89 -7.25 -15.42 -16.54
C GLU A 89 -6.12 -16.14 -17.30
N ALA A 90 -5.12 -16.66 -16.59
CA ALA A 90 -4.06 -17.47 -17.19
C ALA A 90 -4.61 -18.80 -17.73
N ALA A 91 -5.53 -19.46 -17.00
CA ALA A 91 -6.20 -20.67 -17.44
C ALA A 91 -7.05 -20.41 -18.70
N GLU A 92 -7.81 -19.32 -18.74
CA GLU A 92 -8.58 -18.90 -19.92
C GLU A 92 -7.68 -18.64 -21.13
N LYS A 93 -6.53 -17.98 -20.94
CA LYS A 93 -5.55 -17.75 -22.01
C LYS A 93 -4.85 -19.02 -22.48
N ALA A 94 -4.68 -20.00 -21.59
CA ALA A 94 -4.05 -21.28 -21.91
C ALA A 94 -4.98 -22.25 -22.65
N LYS A 95 -6.28 -21.94 -22.77
CA LYS A 95 -7.22 -22.74 -23.57
C LYS A 95 -6.75 -22.81 -25.01
N ILE A 96 -6.90 -23.99 -25.61
CA ILE A 96 -6.54 -24.24 -27.00
C ILE A 96 -7.51 -23.45 -27.88
N GLN A 97 -7.04 -22.33 -28.43
CA GLN A 97 -7.84 -21.43 -29.25
C GLN A 97 -8.15 -22.03 -30.63
N ALA A 98 -9.27 -21.64 -31.23
CA ALA A 98 -9.77 -22.21 -32.49
C ALA A 98 -8.89 -21.92 -33.73
N ASP A 99 -8.06 -20.87 -33.66
CA ASP A 99 -7.09 -20.50 -34.69
C ASP A 99 -5.85 -21.41 -34.69
N ASN A 100 -5.59 -22.11 -33.58
CA ASN A 100 -4.46 -23.01 -33.43
C ASN A 100 -4.59 -24.27 -34.33
N ILE A 101 -3.47 -24.69 -34.94
CA ILE A 101 -3.44 -25.90 -35.80
C ILE A 101 -3.81 -27.15 -35.01
N GLY A 102 -3.34 -27.27 -33.77
CA GLY A 102 -3.68 -28.37 -32.86
C GLY A 102 -5.17 -28.47 -32.58
N HIS A 103 -5.85 -27.33 -32.39
CA HIS A 103 -7.31 -27.28 -32.25
C HIS A 103 -8.01 -27.93 -33.44
N LYS A 104 -7.65 -27.48 -34.66
CA LYS A 104 -8.26 -27.97 -35.91
C LYS A 104 -8.05 -29.47 -36.10
N LEU A 105 -6.85 -29.97 -35.77
CA LEU A 105 -6.54 -31.40 -35.83
C LEU A 105 -7.37 -32.20 -34.84
N LEU A 106 -7.43 -31.77 -33.58
CA LEU A 106 -8.23 -32.41 -32.54
C LEU A 106 -9.72 -32.41 -32.91
N SER A 107 -10.26 -31.29 -33.38
CA SER A 107 -11.65 -31.20 -33.85
C SER A 107 -11.95 -32.15 -35.01
N LYS A 108 -11.02 -32.30 -35.95
CA LYS A 108 -11.17 -33.25 -37.07
C LYS A 108 -11.16 -34.70 -36.61
N MET A 109 -10.46 -35.01 -35.51
CA MET A 109 -10.47 -36.32 -34.86
C MET A 109 -11.68 -36.52 -33.92
N GLY A 110 -12.61 -35.56 -33.87
CA GLY A 110 -13.85 -35.66 -33.09
C GLY A 110 -13.78 -35.13 -31.66
N TRP A 111 -12.65 -34.54 -31.25
CA TRP A 111 -12.55 -33.83 -29.97
C TRP A 111 -13.29 -32.49 -30.02
N ARG A 112 -13.93 -32.10 -28.91
CA ARG A 112 -14.66 -30.84 -28.78
C ARG A 112 -14.06 -30.02 -27.63
N GLU A 113 -14.11 -28.71 -27.76
CA GLU A 113 -13.64 -27.81 -26.71
C GLU A 113 -14.35 -28.11 -25.38
N GLY A 114 -13.59 -28.21 -24.29
CA GLY A 114 -14.08 -28.55 -22.97
C GLY A 114 -14.30 -30.04 -22.71
N GLU A 115 -14.16 -30.92 -23.72
CA GLU A 115 -14.24 -32.37 -23.51
C GLU A 115 -12.88 -32.97 -23.10
N GLY A 116 -12.94 -33.92 -22.17
CA GLY A 116 -11.81 -34.76 -21.81
C GLY A 116 -11.40 -35.69 -22.95
N LEU A 117 -10.12 -36.06 -22.98
CA LEU A 117 -9.60 -37.08 -23.89
C LEU A 117 -9.89 -38.50 -23.36
N GLY A 118 -9.78 -39.51 -24.24
CA GLY A 118 -10.03 -40.92 -23.92
C GLY A 118 -11.33 -41.45 -24.51
N SER A 119 -11.51 -42.78 -24.50
CA SER A 119 -12.68 -43.45 -25.11
C SER A 119 -14.01 -43.00 -24.51
N GLU A 120 -14.03 -42.77 -23.19
CA GLU A 120 -15.21 -42.32 -22.45
C GLU A 120 -15.21 -40.81 -22.19
N ARG A 121 -14.25 -40.07 -22.77
CA ARG A 121 -14.06 -38.62 -22.50
C ARG A 121 -13.86 -38.27 -21.02
N SER A 122 -13.42 -39.25 -20.22
CA SER A 122 -13.20 -39.11 -18.76
C SER A 122 -11.85 -38.49 -18.40
N GLY A 123 -10.98 -38.25 -19.39
CA GLY A 123 -9.73 -37.54 -19.18
C GLY A 123 -9.95 -36.10 -18.72
N ARG A 124 -8.91 -35.51 -18.11
CA ARG A 124 -8.97 -34.12 -17.66
C ARG A 124 -8.99 -33.17 -18.87
N ALA A 125 -9.95 -32.25 -18.92
CA ALA A 125 -10.05 -31.23 -19.97
C ALA A 125 -9.12 -30.03 -19.71
N ASP A 126 -9.02 -29.61 -18.45
CA ASP A 126 -8.18 -28.48 -18.06
C ASP A 126 -6.73 -28.90 -17.79
N PRO A 127 -5.72 -28.09 -18.16
CA PRO A 127 -4.35 -28.32 -17.75
C PRO A 127 -4.20 -28.44 -16.22
N ILE A 128 -3.18 -29.18 -15.78
CA ILE A 128 -2.78 -29.18 -14.37
C ILE A 128 -1.78 -28.05 -14.18
N MET A 129 -2.06 -27.15 -13.24
CA MET A 129 -1.07 -26.14 -12.84
C MET A 129 0.01 -26.85 -12.03
N ALA A 130 1.23 -26.90 -12.56
CA ALA A 130 2.40 -27.06 -11.71
C ALA A 130 2.41 -25.83 -10.80
N GLY A 131 2.27 -26.03 -9.49
CA GLY A 131 2.26 -24.93 -8.52
C GLY A 131 3.61 -24.19 -8.48
N ASP A 132 4.01 -23.74 -7.30
CA ASP A 132 5.30 -23.08 -7.16
C ASP A 132 6.45 -24.06 -7.48
N VAL A 133 7.21 -23.76 -8.55
CA VAL A 133 8.40 -24.52 -8.91
C VAL A 133 9.50 -24.16 -7.92
N LYS A 134 10.00 -25.16 -7.18
CA LYS A 134 11.09 -24.96 -6.23
C LYS A 134 12.34 -24.45 -6.96
N GLN A 135 12.76 -23.25 -6.62
CA GLN A 135 14.03 -22.67 -7.10
C GLN A 135 15.13 -22.72 -6.04
N ASP A 136 14.79 -23.11 -4.81
CA ASP A 136 15.70 -23.19 -3.68
C ASP A 136 16.11 -24.63 -3.36
N HIS A 137 17.07 -24.75 -2.43
CA HIS A 137 17.59 -26.02 -1.94
C HIS A 137 17.07 -26.36 -0.55
N LEU A 138 16.01 -25.68 -0.10
CA LEU A 138 15.41 -25.89 1.21
C LEU A 138 14.59 -27.18 1.25
N GLY A 139 14.33 -27.70 2.45
CA GLY A 139 13.47 -28.87 2.66
C GLY A 139 12.03 -28.64 2.15
N VAL A 140 11.28 -29.73 1.98
CA VAL A 140 9.83 -29.61 1.70
C VAL A 140 9.15 -28.99 2.93
N GLY A 141 8.31 -27.98 2.72
CA GLY A 141 7.62 -27.26 3.80
C GLY A 141 8.45 -26.17 4.49
N ALA A 142 9.68 -25.91 4.03
CA ALA A 142 10.42 -24.74 4.49
C ALA A 142 9.74 -23.46 3.98
N ILE A 143 9.45 -22.54 4.89
CA ILE A 143 8.89 -21.22 4.56
C ILE A 143 10.01 -20.20 4.74
N GLN A 144 10.28 -19.41 3.69
CA GLN A 144 11.22 -18.32 3.83
C GLN A 144 10.59 -17.23 4.71
N PRO A 145 11.28 -16.71 5.74
CA PRO A 145 10.69 -15.74 6.67
C PRO A 145 10.27 -14.42 5.99
N GLY A 146 10.84 -14.13 4.82
CA GLY A 146 10.46 -12.98 4.00
C GLY A 146 9.33 -13.25 3.00
N GLU A 147 8.85 -14.48 2.88
CA GLU A 147 7.74 -14.83 2.00
C GLU A 147 6.41 -14.45 2.67
N VAL A 148 5.53 -13.79 1.91
CA VAL A 148 4.21 -13.41 2.37
C VAL A 148 3.23 -14.55 2.16
N SER A 149 2.46 -14.82 3.20
CA SER A 149 1.29 -15.70 3.14
C SER A 149 0.02 -14.86 3.19
N SER A 150 -1.07 -15.33 2.61
CA SER A 150 -2.35 -14.64 2.71
C SER A 150 -2.96 -14.70 4.11
N GLU A 151 -2.49 -15.63 4.93
CA GLU A 151 -2.82 -15.77 6.35
C GLU A 151 -2.07 -14.79 7.26
N ASP A 152 -1.09 -14.04 6.74
CA ASP A 152 -0.36 -13.04 7.52
C ASP A 152 -1.30 -11.89 7.90
N ASP A 153 -1.21 -11.43 9.16
CA ASP A 153 -1.92 -10.23 9.58
C ASP A 153 -1.33 -8.95 8.97
N ILE A 154 -2.01 -7.82 9.15
CA ILE A 154 -1.59 -6.52 8.60
C ILE A 154 -0.18 -6.13 9.08
N TYR A 155 0.18 -6.51 10.31
CA TYR A 155 1.47 -6.18 10.91
C TYR A 155 2.61 -7.02 10.32
N GLU A 156 2.43 -8.33 10.16
CA GLU A 156 3.41 -9.24 9.55
C GLU A 156 3.56 -8.95 8.06
N GLN A 157 2.46 -8.65 7.33
CA GLN A 157 2.55 -8.16 5.95
C GLN A 157 3.37 -6.86 5.88
N TYR A 158 3.10 -5.90 6.76
CA TYR A 158 3.89 -4.66 6.80
C TYR A 158 5.38 -4.93 7.07
N LYS A 159 5.70 -5.78 8.05
CA LYS A 159 7.06 -6.16 8.41
C LYS A 159 7.77 -6.86 7.26
N LYS A 160 7.13 -7.83 6.59
CA LYS A 160 7.68 -8.53 5.41
C LYS A 160 7.92 -7.56 4.25
N ARG A 161 7.02 -6.59 4.03
CA ARG A 161 7.23 -5.51 3.04
C ARG A 161 8.46 -4.67 3.40
N MET A 162 8.62 -4.29 4.66
CA MET A 162 9.81 -3.56 5.10
C MET A 162 11.09 -4.39 4.94
N MET A 163 11.06 -5.69 5.24
CA MET A 163 12.18 -6.61 5.01
C MET A 163 12.56 -6.70 3.52
N LEU A 164 11.57 -6.73 2.61
CA LEU A 164 11.83 -6.68 1.18
C LEU A 164 12.57 -5.39 0.81
N GLY A 165 12.14 -4.24 1.32
CA GLY A 165 12.85 -2.96 1.14
C GLY A 165 14.32 -2.98 1.59
N TYR A 166 14.63 -3.68 2.68
CA TYR A 166 16.00 -3.88 3.14
C TYR A 166 16.86 -4.72 2.20
N ARG A 167 16.28 -5.51 1.30
CA ARG A 167 17.04 -6.26 0.29
C ARG A 167 17.49 -5.35 -0.86
N HIS A 168 16.65 -4.42 -1.29
CA HIS A 168 16.88 -3.58 -2.49
C HIS A 168 17.53 -2.23 -2.21
N ARG A 169 17.50 -1.75 -0.96
CA ARG A 169 18.15 -0.48 -0.60
C ARG A 169 19.66 -0.52 -0.92
N PRO A 170 20.28 0.50 -1.52
CA PRO A 170 21.74 0.50 -1.73
C PRO A 170 22.51 0.41 -0.39
N ASN A 171 23.56 -0.40 -0.33
CA ASN A 171 24.45 -0.46 0.84
C ASN A 171 25.50 0.65 0.75
N PRO A 172 25.54 1.62 1.70
CA PRO A 172 26.53 2.70 1.68
C PRO A 172 27.99 2.21 1.73
N LEU A 173 28.23 0.98 2.18
CA LEU A 173 29.56 0.37 2.23
C LEU A 173 29.86 -0.55 1.02
N ASN A 174 28.98 -0.61 0.02
CA ASN A 174 29.07 -1.42 -1.21
C ASN A 174 29.35 -2.93 -1.00
N ASN A 175 29.21 -3.44 0.22
CA ASN A 175 29.38 -4.85 0.56
C ASN A 175 28.07 -5.61 0.27
N PRO A 176 28.09 -6.86 -0.24
CA PRO A 176 26.86 -7.62 -0.41
C PRO A 176 26.15 -7.82 0.94
N ARG A 177 24.84 -7.58 0.99
CA ARG A 177 24.06 -7.87 2.19
C ARG A 177 23.90 -9.37 2.33
N LYS A 178 24.25 -9.90 3.51
CA LYS A 178 23.96 -11.29 3.85
C LYS A 178 22.45 -11.46 3.94
N GLN A 179 21.92 -12.43 3.21
CA GLN A 179 20.58 -12.93 3.47
C GLN A 179 20.70 -13.70 4.78
N TYR A 180 20.15 -13.13 5.85
CA TYR A 180 19.96 -13.90 7.07
C TYR A 180 18.67 -14.69 6.85
N TYR A 181 18.80 -16.02 6.96
CA TYR A 181 17.80 -17.06 6.72
C TYR A 181 17.52 -17.40 5.26
#